data_AF-A0A1M5XJG1-F1
#
_entry.id   AF-A0A1M5XJG1-F1
#
_cell.length_a   1.000
_cell.length_b   1.000
_cell.length_c   1.000
_cell.angle_alpha   90.00
_cell.angle_beta   90.00
_cell.angle_gamma   90.00
#
_symmetry.space_group_name_H-M   'P 1'
#
loop_
_entity.id
_entity.type
_entity.pdbx_description
1 polymer ?
#
loop_
_entity_poly.entity_id
_entity_poly.type
_entity_poly.pdbx_seq_one_letter_code
_entity_poly.pdbx_strand_id
1 'polypeptide(L)'
;MYTPEFFDRLCAVLHEVIPHFNERRFIFRIFNTDWPDLELRQRTHQVTTALHEALPKEFPAASQMIDAITARLHQQKENKGYSPFMFLVEYKERYGQHHLEELPRKTVMSQAHAV
;
A
#
# COMPACT_ATOMS: atom_id res chain seq x y z
N MET A 1 -6.69 1.69 -16.84
CA MET A 1 -6.13 1.81 -15.48
C MET A 1 -6.94 0.91 -14.57
N TYR A 2 -6.32 0.18 -13.63
CA TYR A 2 -6.94 -0.96 -12.91
C TYR A 2 -7.57 -2.01 -13.85
N THR A 3 -6.73 -2.68 -14.66
CA THR A 3 -7.14 -3.79 -15.54
C THR A 3 -6.93 -5.15 -14.84
N PRO A 4 -7.53 -6.25 -15.34
CA PRO A 4 -7.28 -7.58 -14.78
C PRO A 4 -5.80 -7.91 -14.69
N GLU A 5 -5.01 -7.63 -15.73
CA GLU A 5 -3.57 -7.92 -15.75
C GLU A 5 -2.79 -7.08 -14.73
N PHE A 6 -3.31 -5.90 -14.38
CA PHE A 6 -2.75 -5.13 -13.28
C PHE A 6 -2.97 -5.85 -11.94
N PHE A 7 -4.18 -6.37 -11.70
CA PHE A 7 -4.49 -7.08 -10.47
C PHE A 7 -3.78 -8.42 -10.36
N ASP A 8 -3.58 -9.14 -11.46
CA ASP A 8 -2.78 -10.38 -11.45
C ASP A 8 -1.34 -10.11 -10.97
N ARG A 9 -0.69 -9.08 -11.54
CA ARG A 9 0.66 -8.68 -11.11
C ARG A 9 0.69 -8.14 -9.69
N LEU A 10 -0.31 -7.36 -9.30
CA LEU A 10 -0.42 -6.84 -7.94
C LEU A 10 -0.56 -8.00 -6.95
N CYS A 11 -1.46 -8.95 -7.20
CA CYS A 11 -1.68 -10.09 -6.31
C CYS A 11 -0.44 -10.97 -6.20
N ALA A 12 0.31 -11.18 -7.29
CA ALA A 12 1.59 -11.87 -7.21
C ALA A 12 2.57 -11.18 -6.23
N VAL A 13 2.68 -9.85 -6.27
CA VAL A 13 3.49 -9.10 -5.29
C VAL A 13 2.91 -9.21 -3.88
N LEU A 14 1.58 -9.11 -3.73
CA LEU A 14 0.93 -9.18 -2.42
C LEU A 14 1.14 -10.56 -1.76
N HIS A 15 1.14 -11.65 -2.52
CA HIS A 15 1.47 -12.99 -2.00
C HIS A 15 2.88 -13.11 -1.46
N GLU A 16 3.84 -12.42 -2.08
CA GLU A 16 5.24 -12.44 -1.64
C GLU A 16 5.44 -11.63 -0.35
N VAL A 17 4.66 -10.56 -0.15
CA VAL A 17 4.88 -9.60 0.94
C VAL A 17 3.93 -9.82 2.13
N ILE A 18 2.70 -10.26 1.90
CA ILE A 18 1.67 -10.40 2.93
C ILE A 18 1.52 -11.87 3.33
N PRO A 19 1.93 -12.26 4.56
CA PRO A 19 1.72 -13.61 5.05
C PRO A 19 0.23 -13.98 5.04
N HIS A 20 -0.07 -15.19 4.57
CA HIS A 20 -1.45 -15.71 4.49
C HIS A 20 -2.39 -14.82 3.67
N PHE A 21 -1.87 -14.10 2.66
CA PHE A 21 -2.68 -13.26 1.79
C PHE A 21 -3.84 -14.05 1.15
N ASN A 22 -5.06 -13.52 1.29
CA ASN A 22 -6.26 -14.09 0.69
C ASN A 22 -6.66 -13.28 -0.54
N GLU A 23 -6.09 -13.66 -1.68
CA GLU A 23 -6.34 -13.02 -2.97
C GLU A 23 -7.83 -12.99 -3.34
N ARG A 24 -8.54 -14.11 -3.17
CA ARG A 24 -9.97 -14.19 -3.49
C ARG A 24 -10.77 -13.16 -2.69
N ARG A 25 -10.47 -13.01 -1.40
CA ARG A 25 -11.10 -12.00 -0.54
C ARG A 25 -10.73 -10.59 -1.01
N PHE A 26 -9.46 -10.33 -1.30
CA PHE A 26 -8.99 -9.02 -1.77
C PHE A 26 -9.70 -8.59 -3.07
N ILE A 27 -9.71 -9.46 -4.08
CA ILE A 27 -10.37 -9.23 -5.37
C ILE A 27 -11.88 -9.03 -5.18
N PHE A 28 -12.53 -9.85 -4.35
CA PHE A 28 -13.96 -9.69 -4.05
C PHE A 28 -14.29 -8.35 -3.38
N ARG A 29 -13.39 -7.83 -2.53
CA ARG A 29 -13.57 -6.50 -1.92
C ARG A 29 -13.42 -5.38 -2.94
N ILE A 30 -12.65 -5.56 -4.01
CA ILE A 30 -12.44 -4.55 -5.05
C ILE A 30 -13.59 -4.54 -6.05
N PHE A 31 -13.91 -5.69 -6.63
CA PHE A 31 -14.91 -5.83 -7.69
C PHE A 31 -16.30 -6.11 -7.09
N ASN A 32 -16.88 -5.11 -6.43
CA ASN A 32 -18.26 -5.16 -5.97
C ASN A 32 -19.24 -4.71 -7.07
N THR A 33 -20.53 -4.66 -6.75
CA THR A 33 -21.60 -4.24 -7.67
C THR A 33 -21.41 -2.84 -8.23
N ASP A 34 -20.75 -1.96 -7.47
CA ASP A 34 -20.62 -0.55 -7.81
C ASP A 34 -19.39 -0.29 -8.72
N TRP A 35 -18.44 -1.23 -8.76
CA TRP A 35 -17.17 -1.11 -9.48
C TRP A 35 -17.29 -0.64 -10.94
N PRO A 36 -18.22 -1.15 -11.77
CA PRO A 36 -18.36 -0.73 -13.16
C PRO A 36 -18.59 0.79 -13.29
N ASP A 37 -19.29 1.38 -12.33
CA ASP A 37 -19.71 2.78 -12.34
C ASP A 37 -18.75 3.72 -11.58
N LEU A 38 -17.73 3.16 -10.91
CA LEU A 38 -16.77 3.96 -10.16
C LEU A 38 -15.81 4.73 -11.08
N GLU A 39 -15.68 6.02 -10.79
CA GLU A 39 -14.62 6.88 -11.34
C GLU A 39 -13.24 6.45 -10.84
N LEU A 40 -12.18 6.88 -11.53
CA LEU A 40 -10.80 6.48 -11.21
C LEU A 40 -10.40 6.76 -9.75
N ARG A 41 -10.82 7.91 -9.20
CA ARG A 41 -10.55 8.25 -7.79
C ARG A 41 -11.26 7.29 -6.84
N GLN A 42 -12.51 6.94 -7.13
CA GLN A 42 -13.28 5.99 -6.32
C GLN A 42 -12.70 4.58 -6.42
N ARG A 43 -12.25 4.15 -7.61
CA ARG A 43 -11.50 2.90 -7.78
C ARG A 43 -10.22 2.87 -6.96
N THR A 44 -9.49 3.98 -6.92
CA THR A 44 -8.29 4.11 -6.07
C THR A 44 -8.65 3.94 -4.59
N HIS A 45 -9.69 4.62 -4.10
CA HIS A 45 -10.24 4.41 -2.75
C HIS A 45 -10.57 2.96 -2.47
N GLN A 46 -11.28 2.29 -3.39
CA GLN A 46 -11.69 0.90 -3.22
C GLN A 46 -10.48 -0.02 -3.07
N VAL A 47 -9.46 0.14 -3.91
CA VAL A 47 -8.21 -0.63 -3.84
C VAL A 47 -7.46 -0.33 -2.54
N THR A 48 -7.36 0.93 -2.13
CA THR A 48 -6.72 1.33 -0.86
C THR A 48 -7.40 0.67 0.34
N THR A 49 -8.74 0.68 0.38
CA THR A 49 -9.50 0.07 1.48
C THR A 49 -9.38 -1.44 1.49
N ALA A 50 -9.45 -2.10 0.33
CA ALA A 50 -9.24 -3.55 0.24
C ALA A 50 -7.82 -3.95 0.69
N LEU A 51 -6.81 -3.13 0.35
CA LEU A 51 -5.44 -3.35 0.81
C LEU A 51 -5.32 -3.18 2.33
N HIS A 52 -5.95 -2.17 2.91
CA HIS A 52 -5.98 -1.98 4.36
C HIS A 52 -6.61 -3.15 5.11
N GLU A 53 -7.61 -3.82 4.53
CA GLU A 53 -8.18 -5.03 5.13
C GLU A 53 -7.26 -6.25 5.07
N ALA A 54 -6.33 -6.28 4.11
CA ALA A 54 -5.35 -7.34 3.95
C ALA A 54 -4.07 -7.14 4.80
N LEU A 55 -3.89 -5.94 5.36
CA LEU A 55 -2.71 -5.58 6.16
C LEU A 55 -2.99 -5.67 7.67
N PRO A 56 -1.93 -5.73 8.50
CA PRO A 56 -2.04 -5.59 9.95
C PRO A 56 -2.79 -4.31 10.36
N LYS A 57 -3.43 -4.34 11.53
CA LYS A 57 -4.19 -3.19 12.04
C LYS A 57 -3.28 -2.07 12.55
N GLU A 58 -2.09 -2.44 13.02
CA GLU A 58 -1.07 -1.54 13.52
C GLU A 58 -0.41 -0.84 12.32
N PHE A 59 -0.63 0.47 12.22
CA PHE A 59 -0.09 1.27 11.12
C PHE A 59 1.43 1.11 10.92
N PRO A 60 2.29 1.04 11.96
CA PRO A 60 3.73 0.85 11.76
C PRO A 60 4.06 -0.45 11.00
N ALA A 61 3.38 -1.55 11.36
CA ALA A 61 3.57 -2.84 10.70
C ALA A 61 3.02 -2.79 9.26
N ALA A 62 1.82 -2.23 9.08
CA ALA A 62 1.23 -2.07 7.76
C ALA A 62 2.08 -1.17 6.84
N SER A 63 2.67 -0.10 7.37
CA SER A 63 3.52 0.84 6.63
C SER A 63 4.80 0.16 6.13
N GLN A 64 5.43 -0.68 6.96
CA GLN A 64 6.58 -1.49 6.54
C GLN A 64 6.23 -2.44 5.38
N MET A 65 5.03 -3.05 5.40
CA MET A 65 4.57 -3.89 4.30
C MET A 65 4.25 -3.09 3.04
N ILE A 66 3.68 -1.89 3.17
CA ILE A 66 3.47 -0.96 2.04
C ILE A 66 4.80 -0.58 1.39
N ASP A 67 5.84 -0.32 2.19
CA ASP A 67 7.19 -0.03 1.69
C ASP A 67 7.78 -1.23 0.94
N ALA A 68 7.60 -2.44 1.47
CA ALA A 68 8.04 -3.68 0.80
C ALA A 68 7.28 -3.93 -0.52
N ILE A 69 5.96 -3.75 -0.54
CA ILE A 69 5.13 -3.83 -1.76
C ILE A 69 5.61 -2.82 -2.80
N THR A 70 5.85 -1.58 -2.37
CA THR A 70 6.35 -0.50 -3.24
C THR A 70 7.69 -0.89 -3.86
N ALA A 71 8.65 -1.32 -3.04
CA ALA A 71 9.97 -1.75 -3.50
C ALA A 71 9.87 -2.91 -4.50
N ARG A 72 8.99 -3.89 -4.27
CA ARG A 72 8.83 -5.05 -5.14
C ARG A 72 8.17 -4.70 -6.47
N LEU A 73 7.14 -3.85 -6.46
CA LEU A 73 6.52 -3.32 -7.67
C LEU A 73 7.50 -2.48 -8.51
N HIS A 74 8.46 -1.80 -7.86
CA HIS A 74 9.53 -1.10 -8.55
C HIS A 74 10.53 -2.03 -9.23
N GLN A 75 10.87 -3.16 -8.61
CA GLN A 75 11.77 -4.15 -9.20
C GLN A 75 11.15 -4.89 -10.39
N GLN A 76 9.82 -5.06 -10.41
CA GLN A 76 9.11 -5.72 -11.51
C GLN A 76 8.85 -4.80 -12.73
N LYS A 77 9.22 -3.52 -12.67
CA LYS A 77 8.95 -2.58 -13.75
C LYS A 77 9.94 -2.71 -14.90
N GLU A 78 9.47 -3.28 -16.00
CA GLU A 78 9.86 -2.86 -17.35
C GLU A 78 9.01 -1.64 -17.76
N ASN A 79 9.52 -0.44 -17.50
CA ASN A 79 9.22 0.79 -18.25
C ASN A 79 7.76 1.32 -18.38
N LYS A 80 6.84 1.08 -17.44
CA LYS A 80 5.45 1.62 -17.48
C LYS A 80 5.06 2.54 -16.31
N GLY A 81 5.82 3.63 -16.07
CA GLY A 81 5.39 4.82 -15.28
C GLY A 81 4.85 4.62 -13.84
N TYR A 82 4.65 5.70 -13.08
CA TYR A 82 4.17 5.65 -11.68
C TYR A 82 2.64 5.55 -11.54
N SER A 83 1.91 5.71 -12.64
CA SER A 83 0.47 5.99 -12.65
C SER A 83 -0.42 4.99 -11.87
N PRO A 84 -0.29 3.65 -12.00
CA PRO A 84 -1.27 2.74 -11.40
C PRO A 84 -1.12 2.54 -9.88
N PHE A 85 -0.14 3.18 -9.23
CA PHE A 85 0.18 2.95 -7.81
C PHE A 85 -0.30 4.06 -6.87
N MET A 86 -1.24 4.91 -7.33
CA MET A 86 -1.82 5.98 -6.51
C MET A 86 -2.49 5.49 -5.22
N PHE A 87 -2.98 4.25 -5.18
CA PHE A 87 -3.55 3.66 -3.97
C PHE A 87 -2.51 3.50 -2.84
N LEU A 88 -1.22 3.37 -3.16
CA LEU A 88 -0.14 3.29 -2.15
C LEU A 88 0.14 4.66 -1.52
N VAL A 89 0.07 5.72 -2.34
CA VAL A 89 0.19 7.11 -1.85
C VAL A 89 -0.99 7.43 -0.95
N GLU A 90 -2.20 7.16 -1.43
CA GLU A 90 -3.44 7.39 -0.67
C GLU A 90 -3.48 6.58 0.63
N TYR A 91 -2.95 5.35 0.65
CA TYR A 91 -2.85 4.55 1.86
C TYR A 91 -2.06 5.29 2.96
N LYS A 92 -0.88 5.80 2.61
CA LYS A 92 -0.02 6.53 3.56
C LYS A 92 -0.69 7.82 4.03
N GLU A 93 -1.33 8.54 3.11
CA GLU A 93 -2.05 9.78 3.43
C GLU A 93 -3.26 9.55 4.33
N ARG A 94 -4.03 8.47 4.11
CA ARG A 94 -5.26 8.17 4.85
C ARG A 94 -4.96 7.59 6.23
N TYR A 95 -4.05 6.62 6.32
CA TYR A 95 -3.83 5.84 7.55
C TYR A 95 -2.62 6.32 8.36
N GLY A 96 -1.74 7.15 7.80
CA GLY A 96 -0.53 7.63 8.47
C GLY A 96 -0.68 8.90 9.29
N GLN A 97 -1.83 9.59 9.23
CA GLN A 97 -2.01 10.93 9.82
C GLN A 97 -1.78 10.94 11.34
N HIS A 98 -2.24 9.91 12.05
CA HIS A 98 -2.07 9.81 13.51
C HIS A 98 -0.69 9.32 13.94
N HIS A 99 0.08 8.70 13.04
CA HIS A 99 1.40 8.17 13.40
C HIS A 99 2.53 9.19 13.27
N LEU A 100 2.35 10.23 12.44
CA LEU A 100 3.35 11.30 12.29
C LEU A 100 3.50 12.14 13.56
N GLU A 101 2.43 12.25 14.35
CA GLU A 101 2.42 12.96 15.65
C GLU A 101 3.00 12.10 16.79
N GLU A 102 2.99 10.78 16.66
CA GLU A 102 3.43 9.83 17.68
C GLU A 102 4.90 9.40 17.56
N LEU A 103 5.60 9.74 16.47
CA LEU A 103 7.03 9.53 16.41
C LEU A 103 7.68 10.40 17.50
N PRO A 104 8.31 9.82 18.55
CA PRO A 104 9.15 10.62 19.40
C PRO A 104 10.18 11.26 18.48
N ARG A 105 10.18 12.60 18.39
CA ARG A 105 11.22 13.38 17.73
C ARG A 105 12.52 12.69 18.09
N LYS A 106 13.15 11.97 17.15
CA LYS A 106 14.44 11.36 17.41
C LYS A 106 15.32 12.52 17.81
N THR A 107 15.60 12.58 19.11
CA THR A 107 16.43 13.59 19.73
C THR A 107 17.74 13.57 18.97
N VAL A 108 17.98 14.61 18.18
CA VAL A 108 19.31 14.93 17.69
C VAL A 108 20.06 15.44 18.91
N MET A 109 20.51 14.54 19.78
CA MET A 109 21.53 14.86 20.78
C MET A 109 22.50 13.71 20.94
N SER A 110 23.76 14.10 20.81
CA SER A 110 24.96 13.45 21.33
C SER A 110 25.47 12.25 20.54
N GLN A 111 26.31 12.54 19.54
CA GLN A 111 27.73 12.17 19.64
C GLN A 111 28.61 13.28 19.09
N ALA A 112 29.22 14.05 19.99
CA ALA A 112 30.54 14.61 19.80
C ALA A 112 31.32 14.22 21.07
N HIS A 113 31.92 13.03 21.03
CA HIS A 113 32.92 12.62 22.00
C HIS A 113 34.20 13.41 21.76
N ALA A 114 34.82 13.77 22.88
CA ALA A 114 36.14 14.37 23.00
C ALA A 114 37.23 13.62 22.23
N VAL A 115 38.12 14.37 21.58
CA VAL A 115 39.59 14.29 21.75
C VAL A 115 40.12 15.71 21.69
#